data_AF-A0A813E5G0-F1
#
_entry.id   AF-A0A813E5G0-F1
#
_cell.length_a   1.000
_cell.length_b   1.000
_cell.length_c   1.000
_cell.angle_alpha   90.00
_cell.angle_beta   90.00
_cell.angle_gamma   90.00
#
_symmetry.space_group_name_H-M   'P 1'
#
loop_
_entity.id
_entity.type
_entity.pdbx_description
1 polymer ?
#
loop_
_entity_poly.entity_id
_entity_poly.type
_entity_poly.pdbx_seq_one_letter_code
_entity_poly.pdbx_strand_id
1 'polypeptide(L)'
;MTALLTGVVKKWRGDKGCGFLTPDSSPENWTSELHQIWVHRSGLVDVTDLVPGDEVSFRTEDDGDRAGKVKAVEVTVTASGSAGSEQAAQAAGVLCNGIVKRWIEAKGFGFLMTDGGGEDVWVHRSGLVDVSDLNTGDKVSFHKVDDGKGRGQSKAINVVVVEAGSPGNLFADLPPASEDAEGANALTGMDLFLELAGEMGPSRRTCIEDFVLVSSLNCEFLVVAEGPQQLVNGLRAPTSDEFERLLGLVEAFVAGCEASEAVLIVDFEGEMPGYGGELSTAQLQLTSTVDATTLVPRSLPSWQRFSAPGLLLDLRSQRCVAVLRRIMQSSAITKLAWGADGDCQSLLYQVLPHPLGIEPKALVDAQLGFDSRFRVGMARMLEHVPAHLVVGLPTKEQIDWDAFHSQNRRALPMPLDHISALYAVDDLHRMEAILGSKLPPSGSYIAAREITEQNLVALSLDPLGLQALQEELVWFEKKEGIKRTVKAVQVARHIFALRARGAGDLGAQAPEEVLQLLDRAEAMACEELTRAGVVVASDLSFNEEEDPSA
;
A
#
# COMPACT_ATOMS: atom_id res chain seq x y z
N MET A 1 -46.58 39.86 29.01
CA MET A 1 -46.89 38.52 28.48
C MET A 1 -46.23 38.40 27.12
N THR A 2 -45.33 37.44 26.94
CA THR A 2 -44.59 37.19 25.70
C THR A 2 -45.49 36.49 24.66
N ALA A 3 -45.18 36.70 23.37
CA ALA A 3 -45.94 36.13 22.26
C ALA A 3 -45.91 34.59 22.30
N LEU A 4 -47.01 33.96 21.90
CA LEU A 4 -47.06 32.51 21.70
C LEU A 4 -46.31 32.19 20.40
N LEU A 5 -45.36 31.26 20.48
CA LEU A 5 -44.52 30.82 19.37
C LEU A 5 -44.82 29.35 19.07
N THR A 6 -44.56 28.96 17.82
CA THR A 6 -44.54 27.56 17.40
C THR A 6 -43.13 27.15 17.00
N GLY A 7 -42.84 25.87 17.06
CA GLY A 7 -41.55 25.32 16.65
C GLY A 7 -41.51 23.80 16.75
N VAL A 8 -40.32 23.24 16.52
CA VAL A 8 -40.08 21.80 16.53
C VAL A 8 -39.06 21.42 17.60
N VAL A 9 -39.30 20.32 18.30
CA VAL A 9 -38.33 19.74 19.24
C VAL A 9 -37.12 19.23 18.45
N LYS A 10 -35.97 19.87 18.62
CA LYS A 10 -34.73 19.43 17.95
C LYS A 10 -34.07 18.27 18.67
N LYS A 11 -34.07 18.33 20.00
CA LYS A 11 -33.40 17.34 20.84
C LYS A 11 -33.98 17.36 22.25
N TRP A 12 -34.21 16.19 22.80
CA TRP A 12 -34.59 16.00 24.20
C TRP A 12 -33.68 14.98 24.88
N ARG A 13 -33.31 15.22 26.14
CA ARG A 13 -32.56 14.29 26.97
C ARG A 13 -33.40 13.96 28.21
N GLY A 14 -34.16 12.87 28.15
CA GLY A 14 -35.06 12.45 29.23
C GLY A 14 -34.35 12.15 30.56
N ASP A 15 -33.10 11.69 30.50
CA ASP A 15 -32.25 11.49 31.69
C ASP A 15 -31.92 12.81 32.41
N LYS A 16 -31.84 13.93 31.68
CA LYS A 16 -31.50 15.26 32.21
C LYS A 16 -32.69 16.20 32.34
N GLY A 17 -33.85 15.80 31.82
CA GLY A 17 -35.07 16.63 31.81
C GLY A 17 -34.91 17.95 31.06
N CYS A 18 -34.08 18.01 30.02
CA CYS A 18 -33.86 19.24 29.26
C CYS A 18 -33.60 18.98 27.77
N GLY A 19 -33.82 20.00 26.94
CA GLY A 19 -33.66 19.91 25.49
C GLY A 19 -33.55 21.27 24.79
N PHE A 20 -33.68 21.23 23.47
CA PHE A 20 -33.68 22.40 22.61
C PHE A 20 -34.82 22.34 21.60
N LEU A 21 -35.49 23.47 21.41
CA LEU A 21 -36.53 23.71 20.41
C LEU A 21 -35.98 24.61 19.31
N THR A 22 -36.44 24.41 18.08
CA THR A 22 -36.21 25.34 16.96
C THR A 22 -37.51 26.07 16.69
N PRO A 23 -37.61 27.40 16.94
CA PRO A 23 -38.82 28.16 16.64
C PRO A 23 -39.02 28.26 15.12
N ASP A 24 -40.28 28.25 14.66
CA ASP A 24 -40.61 28.42 13.24
C ASP A 24 -40.34 29.85 12.74
N SER A 25 -40.39 30.81 13.65
CA SER A 25 -40.07 32.22 13.40
C SER A 25 -39.24 32.81 14.53
N SER A 26 -38.22 33.60 14.17
CA SER A 26 -37.39 34.31 15.14
C SER A 26 -38.19 35.45 15.78
N PRO A 27 -38.28 35.54 17.12
CA PRO A 27 -38.92 36.69 17.77
C PRO A 27 -38.19 38.00 17.45
N GLU A 28 -38.93 39.11 17.31
CA GLU A 28 -38.33 40.44 17.18
C GLU A 28 -37.43 40.72 18.40
N ASN A 29 -36.14 41.01 18.16
CA ASN A 29 -35.04 41.21 19.13
C ASN A 29 -34.24 39.97 19.57
N TRP A 30 -34.27 38.86 18.82
CA TRP A 30 -33.40 37.70 19.06
C TRP A 30 -31.99 37.85 18.45
N THR A 31 -30.92 37.58 19.22
CA THR A 31 -29.52 37.81 18.79
C THR A 31 -28.62 36.56 18.75
N SER A 32 -29.13 35.34 18.97
CA SER A 32 -28.28 34.14 18.96
C SER A 32 -28.10 33.51 17.57
N GLU A 33 -26.86 33.28 17.14
CA GLU A 33 -26.49 32.68 15.83
C GLU A 33 -27.07 31.26 15.58
N LEU A 34 -27.41 30.51 16.64
CA LEU A 34 -27.78 29.08 16.53
C LEU A 34 -29.28 28.77 16.38
N HIS A 35 -30.16 29.80 16.38
CA HIS A 35 -31.62 29.70 16.19
C HIS A 35 -32.29 28.59 17.03
N GLN A 36 -31.88 28.44 18.30
CA GLN A 36 -32.37 27.39 19.20
C GLN A 36 -32.73 27.95 20.57
N ILE A 37 -33.79 27.41 21.15
CA ILE A 37 -34.32 27.81 22.46
C ILE A 37 -34.22 26.63 23.42
N TRP A 38 -33.62 26.87 24.58
CA TRP A 38 -33.49 25.83 25.59
C TRP A 38 -34.84 25.62 26.31
N VAL A 39 -35.14 24.36 26.64
CA VAL A 39 -36.35 23.97 27.37
C VAL A 39 -36.00 23.00 28.50
N HIS A 40 -36.65 23.19 29.65
CA HIS A 40 -36.58 22.29 30.81
C HIS A 40 -37.89 21.55 31.02
N ARG A 41 -37.84 20.39 31.67
CA ARG A 41 -39.02 19.58 32.02
C ARG A 41 -40.05 20.36 32.82
N SER A 42 -39.61 21.29 33.67
CA SER A 42 -40.54 22.14 34.44
C SER A 42 -41.32 23.16 33.60
N GLY A 43 -40.91 23.37 32.34
CA GLY A 43 -41.62 24.25 31.40
C GLY A 43 -42.66 23.50 30.55
N LEU A 44 -42.78 22.18 30.68
CA LEU A 44 -43.75 21.37 29.95
C LEU A 44 -45.10 21.37 30.68
N VAL A 45 -46.20 21.46 29.93
CA VAL A 45 -47.56 21.52 30.52
C VAL A 45 -48.22 20.14 30.53
N ASP A 46 -48.33 19.52 29.36
CA ASP A 46 -49.17 18.33 29.16
C ASP A 46 -48.37 17.02 29.00
N VAL A 47 -47.03 17.11 29.00
CA VAL A 47 -46.12 15.99 28.76
C VAL A 47 -44.93 16.00 29.72
N THR A 48 -44.40 14.83 30.05
CA THR A 48 -43.22 14.69 30.94
C THR A 48 -41.89 14.72 30.19
N ASP A 49 -41.90 14.33 28.92
CA ASP A 49 -40.76 14.29 28.02
C ASP A 49 -41.20 14.71 26.62
N LEU A 50 -40.27 15.29 25.86
CA LEU A 50 -40.49 15.71 24.47
C LEU A 50 -39.85 14.71 23.51
N VAL A 51 -40.46 14.47 22.35
CA VAL A 51 -39.87 13.64 21.30
C VAL A 51 -39.26 14.55 20.23
N PRO A 52 -37.98 14.35 19.83
CA PRO A 52 -37.41 15.07 18.71
C PRO A 52 -38.28 14.94 17.45
N GLY A 53 -38.65 16.06 16.85
CA GLY A 53 -39.58 16.13 15.72
C GLY A 53 -41.00 16.56 16.09
N ASP A 54 -41.39 16.53 17.37
CA ASP A 54 -42.70 17.03 17.79
C ASP A 54 -42.85 18.51 17.48
N GLU A 55 -44.02 18.89 16.96
CA GLU A 55 -44.42 20.29 16.85
C GLU A 55 -44.95 20.74 18.21
N VAL A 56 -44.47 21.89 18.65
CA VAL A 56 -44.77 22.45 19.96
C VAL A 56 -45.20 23.91 19.82
N SER A 57 -46.14 24.31 20.66
CA SER A 57 -46.39 25.71 20.97
C SER A 57 -45.79 26.04 22.34
N PHE A 58 -45.19 27.21 22.46
CA PHE A 58 -44.53 27.63 23.70
C PHE A 58 -44.44 29.15 23.80
N ARG A 59 -44.19 29.63 25.02
CA ARG A 59 -43.80 31.02 25.28
C ARG A 59 -42.34 31.08 25.69
N THR A 60 -41.77 32.27 25.63
CA THR A 60 -40.41 32.54 26.11
C THR A 60 -40.44 33.35 27.39
N GLU A 61 -39.52 33.05 28.31
CA GLU A 61 -39.24 33.88 29.47
C GLU A 61 -37.72 34.06 29.66
N ASP A 62 -37.33 35.13 30.35
CA ASP A 62 -35.92 35.39 30.66
C ASP A 62 -35.36 34.27 31.54
N ASP A 63 -34.25 33.68 31.12
CA ASP A 63 -33.54 32.67 31.89
C ASP A 63 -32.77 33.41 32.98
N GLY A 64 -33.44 33.78 34.07
CA GLY A 64 -32.91 34.64 35.15
C GLY A 64 -31.57 34.20 35.78
N ASP A 65 -31.08 33.00 35.44
CA ASP A 65 -29.77 32.48 35.79
C ASP A 65 -28.64 32.91 34.82
N ARG A 66 -28.98 33.43 33.63
CA ARG A 66 -28.04 33.79 32.55
C ARG A 66 -28.54 35.02 31.79
N ALA A 67 -27.97 36.18 32.11
CA ALA A 67 -28.30 37.46 31.48
C ALA A 67 -28.27 37.37 29.93
N GLY A 68 -29.40 37.68 29.29
CA GLY A 68 -29.55 37.72 27.84
C GLY A 68 -29.89 36.39 27.16
N LYS A 69 -30.18 35.33 27.92
CA LYS A 69 -30.75 34.08 27.38
C LYS A 69 -32.21 33.96 27.76
N VAL A 70 -33.01 33.41 26.86
CA VAL A 70 -34.41 33.09 27.13
C VAL A 70 -34.64 31.60 27.00
N LYS A 71 -35.60 31.09 27.76
CA LYS A 71 -36.00 29.68 27.78
C LYS A 71 -37.46 29.53 27.39
N ALA A 72 -37.80 28.36 26.87
CA ALA A 72 -39.18 28.01 26.55
C ALA A 72 -39.93 27.54 27.79
N VAL A 73 -41.13 28.06 27.97
CA VAL A 73 -42.09 27.75 29.04
C VAL A 73 -43.49 27.63 28.48
N GLU A 74 -44.40 27.04 29.25
CA GLU A 74 -45.76 26.71 28.80
C GLU A 74 -45.73 25.90 27.49
N VAL A 75 -44.84 24.90 27.42
CA VAL A 75 -44.64 24.09 26.23
C VAL A 75 -45.71 22.99 26.16
N THR A 76 -46.52 23.05 25.11
CA THR A 76 -47.52 22.02 24.78
C THR A 76 -47.24 21.47 23.38
N VAL A 77 -47.28 20.14 23.24
CA VAL A 77 -47.16 19.45 21.95
C VAL A 77 -48.44 19.69 21.15
N THR A 78 -48.34 20.33 19.99
CA THR A 78 -49.46 20.68 19.12
C THR A 78 -49.70 19.64 18.03
N ALA A 79 -48.65 18.94 17.62
CA ALA A 79 -48.75 17.75 16.78
C ALA A 79 -47.60 16.80 17.12
N SER A 80 -47.93 15.52 17.30
CA SER A 80 -46.91 14.48 17.44
C SER A 80 -46.22 14.36 16.09
N GLY A 81 -44.95 14.74 16.02
CA GLY A 81 -44.17 14.60 14.80
C GLY A 81 -44.08 13.10 14.53
N SER A 82 -44.61 12.64 13.40
CA SER A 82 -44.40 11.26 12.98
C SER A 82 -42.89 11.00 12.99
N ALA A 83 -42.45 10.16 13.91
CA ALA A 83 -41.09 9.65 13.99
C ALA A 83 -40.73 9.04 12.63
N GLY A 84 -40.15 9.86 11.75
CA GLY A 84 -40.07 9.60 10.32
C GLY A 84 -38.92 10.32 9.65
N SER A 85 -37.89 10.73 10.42
CA SER A 85 -36.70 11.40 9.88
C SER A 85 -35.39 10.63 10.06
N GLU A 86 -35.43 9.37 10.53
CA GLU A 86 -34.33 8.41 10.32
C GLU A 86 -34.64 7.35 9.24
N GLN A 87 -35.91 7.24 8.80
CA GLN A 87 -36.34 6.33 7.73
C GLN A 87 -36.44 6.98 6.33
N ALA A 88 -36.29 8.31 6.23
CA ALA A 88 -36.26 9.01 4.93
C ALA A 88 -34.84 9.18 4.34
N ALA A 89 -33.78 8.94 5.13
CA ALA A 89 -32.42 8.78 4.59
C ALA A 89 -32.19 7.36 4.01
N GLN A 90 -33.16 6.47 4.18
CA GLN A 90 -33.06 5.05 3.84
C GLN A 90 -33.19 4.74 2.34
N ALA A 91 -33.38 5.78 1.51
CA ALA A 91 -33.45 5.67 0.04
C ALA A 91 -32.48 6.60 -0.71
N ALA A 92 -31.61 7.36 -0.02
CA ALA A 92 -30.73 8.35 -0.66
C ALA A 92 -29.26 7.92 -0.79
N GLY A 93 -28.95 6.66 -0.45
CA GLY A 93 -27.63 6.10 -0.70
C GLY A 93 -27.56 5.38 -2.05
N VAL A 94 -26.40 5.40 -2.69
CA VAL A 94 -26.16 4.63 -3.92
C VAL A 94 -26.13 3.15 -3.54
N LEU A 95 -27.03 2.34 -4.11
CA LEU A 95 -27.00 0.90 -3.91
C LEU A 95 -25.67 0.35 -4.44
N CYS A 96 -24.94 -0.32 -3.58
CA CYS A 96 -23.62 -0.87 -3.81
C CYS A 96 -23.58 -2.31 -3.33
N ASN A 97 -22.77 -3.12 -3.99
CA ASN A 97 -22.36 -4.42 -3.49
C ASN A 97 -20.90 -4.33 -3.06
N GLY A 98 -20.47 -5.24 -2.21
CA GLY A 98 -19.11 -5.25 -1.70
C GLY A 98 -18.79 -6.44 -0.82
N ILE A 99 -17.57 -6.43 -0.28
CA ILE A 99 -17.05 -7.46 0.60
C ILE A 99 -16.65 -6.82 1.93
N VAL A 100 -16.96 -7.49 3.04
CA VAL A 100 -16.50 -7.06 4.36
C VAL A 100 -14.99 -7.24 4.44
N LYS A 101 -14.25 -6.13 4.37
CA LYS A 101 -12.79 -6.11 4.43
C LYS A 101 -12.27 -6.41 5.83
N ARG A 102 -12.97 -5.91 6.84
CA ARG A 102 -12.65 -6.14 8.26
C ARG A 102 -13.83 -5.79 9.15
N TRP A 103 -14.07 -6.60 10.17
CA TRP A 103 -15.03 -6.33 11.24
C TRP A 103 -14.33 -6.35 12.61
N ILE A 104 -14.62 -5.38 13.47
CA ILE A 104 -14.10 -5.30 14.84
C ILE A 104 -15.26 -5.50 15.81
N GLU A 105 -15.50 -6.75 16.21
CA GLU A 105 -16.66 -7.10 17.05
C GLU A 105 -16.71 -6.27 18.34
N ALA A 106 -15.56 -6.15 19.03
CA ALA A 106 -15.46 -5.37 20.28
C ALA A 106 -15.85 -3.89 20.15
N LYS A 107 -15.76 -3.33 18.93
CA LYS A 107 -16.12 -1.92 18.66
C LYS A 107 -17.43 -1.78 17.86
N GLY A 108 -18.03 -2.88 17.40
CA GLY A 108 -19.28 -2.89 16.64
C GLY A 108 -19.22 -2.18 15.29
N PHE A 109 -18.03 -2.09 14.67
CA PHE A 109 -17.87 -1.48 13.35
C PHE A 109 -16.83 -2.20 12.51
N GLY A 110 -16.87 -1.95 11.20
CA GLY A 110 -15.94 -2.49 10.23
C GLY A 110 -15.81 -1.60 9.01
N PHE A 111 -15.20 -2.16 7.97
CA PHE A 111 -15.02 -1.52 6.68
C PHE A 111 -15.41 -2.48 5.57
N LEU A 112 -16.17 -1.97 4.61
CA LEU A 112 -16.61 -2.67 3.41
C LEU A 112 -15.82 -2.15 2.22
N MET A 113 -15.44 -3.06 1.34
CA MET A 113 -14.89 -2.74 0.04
C MET A 113 -16.00 -2.86 -1.00
N THR A 114 -16.24 -1.85 -1.82
CA THR A 114 -17.26 -1.88 -2.88
C THR A 114 -16.80 -2.67 -4.11
N ASP A 115 -17.72 -3.39 -4.76
CA ASP A 115 -17.47 -4.15 -6.00
C ASP A 115 -17.04 -3.23 -7.16
N GLY A 116 -17.45 -1.96 -7.15
CA GLY A 116 -17.05 -0.94 -8.13
C GLY A 116 -15.72 -0.25 -7.83
N GLY A 117 -15.07 -0.56 -6.69
CA GLY A 117 -13.88 0.14 -6.22
C GLY A 117 -14.20 1.50 -5.58
N GLY A 118 -13.21 2.13 -4.95
CA GLY A 118 -13.34 3.38 -4.17
C GLY A 118 -13.07 3.22 -2.66
N GLU A 119 -12.97 4.33 -1.93
CA GLU A 119 -12.61 4.33 -0.50
C GLU A 119 -13.46 3.35 0.35
N ASP A 120 -12.80 2.72 1.33
CA ASP A 120 -13.42 1.82 2.29
C ASP A 120 -14.68 2.46 2.89
N VAL A 121 -15.81 1.78 2.75
CA VAL A 121 -17.08 2.27 3.28
C VAL A 121 -17.19 1.81 4.72
N TRP A 122 -17.24 2.76 5.65
CA TRP A 122 -17.38 2.45 7.05
C TRP A 122 -18.76 1.86 7.34
N VAL A 123 -18.79 0.73 8.06
CA VAL A 123 -20.03 0.07 8.47
C VAL A 123 -20.10 -0.02 9.98
N HIS A 124 -21.27 0.23 10.55
CA HIS A 124 -21.55 0.06 11.98
C HIS A 124 -22.62 -1.00 12.16
N ARG A 125 -22.68 -1.62 13.34
CA ARG A 125 -23.69 -2.64 13.63
C ARG A 125 -25.12 -2.13 13.52
N SER A 126 -25.33 -0.83 13.74
CA SER A 126 -26.64 -0.18 13.55
C SER A 126 -27.07 -0.05 12.09
N GLY A 127 -26.17 -0.29 11.14
CA GLY A 127 -26.45 -0.30 9.70
C GLY A 127 -26.78 -1.69 9.16
N LEU A 128 -26.69 -2.74 9.98
CA LEU A 128 -26.98 -4.12 9.60
C LEU A 128 -28.48 -4.37 9.73
N VAL A 129 -29.08 -5.06 8.75
CA VAL A 129 -30.54 -5.29 8.72
C VAL A 129 -30.93 -6.60 9.39
N ASP A 130 -30.13 -7.67 9.21
CA ASP A 130 -30.50 -9.04 9.62
C ASP A 130 -29.45 -9.76 10.47
N VAL A 131 -28.30 -9.13 10.71
CA VAL A 131 -27.16 -9.70 11.44
C VAL A 131 -26.66 -8.73 12.50
N SER A 132 -26.12 -9.25 13.62
CA SER A 132 -25.57 -8.44 14.72
C SER A 132 -24.12 -7.99 14.49
N ASP A 133 -23.46 -8.68 13.58
CA ASP A 133 -22.03 -8.68 13.30
C ASP A 133 -21.78 -9.16 11.87
N LEU A 134 -20.57 -8.92 11.38
CA LEU A 134 -20.13 -9.30 10.04
C LEU A 134 -18.86 -10.14 10.13
N ASN A 135 -18.69 -11.07 9.21
CA ASN A 135 -17.43 -11.80 9.06
C ASN A 135 -16.61 -11.16 7.94
N THR A 136 -15.29 -11.12 8.15
CA THR A 136 -14.38 -10.71 7.07
C THR A 136 -14.54 -11.68 5.90
N GLY A 137 -14.78 -11.14 4.70
CA GLY A 137 -15.08 -11.92 3.49
C GLY A 137 -16.57 -12.08 3.17
N ASP A 138 -17.49 -11.67 4.05
CA ASP A 138 -18.92 -11.66 3.72
C ASP A 138 -19.19 -10.79 2.50
N LYS A 139 -19.96 -11.30 1.53
CA LYS A 139 -20.50 -10.45 0.48
C LYS A 139 -21.73 -9.74 1.00
N VAL A 140 -21.77 -8.44 0.79
CA VAL A 140 -22.81 -7.57 1.32
C VAL A 140 -23.39 -6.69 0.21
N SER A 141 -24.69 -6.47 0.27
CA SER A 141 -25.38 -5.41 -0.47
C SER A 141 -25.77 -4.33 0.51
N PHE A 142 -25.50 -3.07 0.17
CA PHE A 142 -25.70 -1.94 1.07
C PHE A 142 -25.94 -0.64 0.30
N HIS A 143 -26.47 0.35 1.00
CA HIS A 143 -26.57 1.71 0.47
C HIS A 143 -25.39 2.53 0.99
N LYS A 144 -24.58 3.06 0.07
CA LYS A 144 -23.47 3.96 0.38
C LYS A 144 -24.01 5.39 0.53
N VAL A 145 -23.83 5.98 1.70
CA VAL A 145 -24.21 7.36 2.01
C VAL A 145 -22.98 8.18 2.43
N ASP A 146 -22.95 9.46 2.10
CA ASP A 146 -21.93 10.37 2.62
C ASP A 146 -22.19 10.64 4.11
N ASP A 147 -21.17 10.61 4.97
CA ASP A 147 -21.34 10.80 6.41
C ASP A 147 -21.65 12.25 6.82
N GLY A 148 -21.54 13.19 5.87
CA GLY A 148 -21.89 14.61 6.05
C GLY A 148 -21.02 15.35 7.07
N LYS A 149 -19.93 14.74 7.58
CA LYS A 149 -19.00 15.34 8.55
C LYS A 149 -17.77 15.98 7.91
N GLY A 150 -17.79 16.19 6.60
CA GLY A 150 -16.79 16.97 5.88
C GLY A 150 -15.41 16.31 5.76
N ARG A 151 -15.29 15.00 6.00
CA ARG A 151 -14.03 14.23 5.90
C ARG A 151 -13.98 13.26 4.72
N GLY A 152 -14.99 13.27 3.84
CA GLY A 152 -15.07 12.36 2.67
C GLY A 152 -15.37 10.90 3.00
N GLN A 153 -15.61 10.56 4.27
CA GLN A 153 -15.84 9.18 4.69
C GLN A 153 -17.28 8.76 4.36
N SER A 154 -17.41 7.74 3.52
CA SER A 154 -18.71 7.14 3.20
C SER A 154 -19.11 6.10 4.25
N LYS A 155 -20.40 6.04 4.57
CA LYS A 155 -21.01 5.08 5.49
C LYS A 155 -21.91 4.11 4.73
N ALA A 156 -21.89 2.84 5.14
CA ALA A 156 -22.82 1.83 4.67
C ALA A 156 -24.03 1.75 5.61
N ILE A 157 -25.22 1.78 5.02
CA ILE A 157 -26.49 1.55 5.71
C ILE A 157 -27.29 0.50 4.95
N ASN A 158 -28.28 -0.09 5.62
CA ASN A 158 -29.09 -1.19 5.08
C ASN A 158 -28.20 -2.34 4.55
N VAL A 159 -27.20 -2.72 5.32
CA VAL A 159 -26.24 -3.76 4.95
C VAL A 159 -26.89 -5.11 5.17
N VAL A 160 -26.99 -5.87 4.08
CA VAL A 160 -27.51 -7.23 4.04
C VAL A 160 -26.38 -8.13 3.57
N VAL A 161 -26.12 -9.22 4.31
CA VAL A 161 -25.20 -10.27 3.86
C VAL A 161 -25.92 -11.05 2.75
N VAL A 162 -25.45 -10.89 1.51
CA VAL A 162 -26.01 -11.57 0.35
C VAL A 162 -25.45 -12.99 0.19
N GLU A 163 -24.24 -13.19 0.68
CA GLU A 163 -23.58 -14.48 0.72
C GLU A 163 -22.70 -14.48 1.97
N ALA A 164 -22.95 -15.41 2.89
CA ALA A 164 -22.08 -15.61 4.04
C ALA A 164 -20.69 -15.95 3.48
N GLY A 165 -19.74 -15.09 3.77
CA GLY A 165 -18.35 -15.35 3.48
C GLY A 165 -17.95 -16.51 4.36
N SER A 166 -17.57 -17.62 3.76
CA SER A 166 -16.66 -18.51 4.44
C SER A 166 -15.47 -17.64 4.87
N PRO A 167 -15.03 -17.68 6.14
CA PRO A 167 -13.83 -16.96 6.56
C PRO A 167 -12.67 -17.50 5.74
N GLY A 168 -12.34 -16.84 4.62
CA GLY A 168 -11.42 -17.42 3.64
C GLY A 168 -11.37 -16.82 2.23
N ASN A 169 -12.35 -16.08 1.71
CA ASN A 169 -12.33 -15.85 0.25
C ASN A 169 -11.38 -14.77 -0.30
N LEU A 170 -10.80 -13.88 0.51
CA LEU A 170 -9.76 -12.96 0.02
C LEU A 170 -8.35 -13.57 0.11
N PHE A 171 -8.11 -14.41 1.11
CA PHE A 171 -6.81 -15.02 1.40
C PHE A 171 -6.99 -16.53 1.60
N ALA A 172 -7.62 -17.17 0.61
CA ALA A 172 -7.96 -18.57 0.68
C ALA A 172 -6.67 -19.39 0.91
N ASP A 173 -6.73 -20.35 1.83
CA ASP A 173 -5.58 -21.21 2.07
C ASP A 173 -5.42 -22.18 0.90
N LEU A 174 -4.18 -22.39 0.48
CA LEU A 174 -3.85 -23.52 -0.38
C LEU A 174 -4.07 -24.83 0.38
N PRO A 175 -4.52 -25.89 -0.30
CA PRO A 175 -4.50 -27.21 0.31
C PRO A 175 -3.07 -27.56 0.73
N PRO A 176 -2.88 -28.25 1.87
CA PRO A 176 -1.55 -28.66 2.30
C PRO A 176 -0.92 -29.54 1.21
N ALA A 177 0.39 -29.35 1.00
CA ALA A 177 1.15 -30.21 0.10
C ALA A 177 1.02 -31.68 0.51
N SER A 178 0.91 -32.59 -0.47
CA SER A 178 1.00 -34.01 -0.15
C SER A 178 2.41 -34.33 0.37
N GLU A 179 2.51 -35.09 1.46
CA GLU A 179 3.80 -35.55 2.00
C GLU A 179 4.35 -36.77 1.23
N ASP A 180 3.87 -37.02 0.01
CA ASP A 180 4.31 -38.14 -0.81
C ASP A 180 5.82 -38.00 -1.05
N ALA A 181 6.55 -39.02 -0.58
CA ALA A 181 7.97 -38.99 -0.32
C ALA A 181 8.84 -39.05 -1.59
N GLU A 182 8.93 -37.97 -2.35
CA GLU A 182 9.97 -37.77 -3.37
C GLU A 182 10.93 -36.64 -2.94
N GLY A 183 11.67 -36.83 -1.84
CA GLY A 183 12.49 -35.75 -1.25
C GLY A 183 13.91 -36.08 -0.78
N ALA A 184 14.36 -37.34 -0.86
CA ALA A 184 15.71 -37.67 -0.37
C ALA A 184 16.84 -37.31 -1.36
N ASN A 185 16.51 -37.14 -2.65
CA ASN A 185 17.50 -36.95 -3.73
C ASN A 185 17.25 -35.68 -4.58
N ALA A 186 16.30 -34.82 -4.21
CA ALA A 186 16.07 -33.57 -4.93
C ALA A 186 17.23 -32.60 -4.62
N LEU A 187 17.85 -32.06 -5.67
CA LEU A 187 18.91 -31.06 -5.52
C LEU A 187 18.30 -29.74 -5.01
N THR A 188 19.00 -29.09 -4.09
CA THR A 188 18.59 -27.84 -3.44
C THR A 188 19.77 -26.88 -3.34
N GLY A 189 19.50 -25.63 -2.97
CA GLY A 189 20.50 -24.59 -2.76
C GLY A 189 21.44 -24.44 -3.96
N MET A 190 22.73 -24.21 -3.66
CA MET A 190 23.73 -24.02 -4.71
C MET A 190 23.98 -25.26 -5.58
N ASP A 191 23.64 -26.47 -5.15
CA ASP A 191 23.76 -27.64 -6.04
C ASP A 191 22.73 -27.59 -7.17
N LEU A 192 21.49 -27.20 -6.88
CA LEU A 192 20.47 -26.97 -7.92
C LEU A 192 20.87 -25.83 -8.86
N PHE A 193 21.49 -24.77 -8.32
CA PHE A 193 22.02 -23.68 -9.12
C PHE A 193 23.07 -24.16 -10.13
N LEU A 194 24.04 -24.96 -9.65
CA LEU A 194 25.10 -25.54 -10.49
C LEU A 194 24.57 -26.55 -11.51
N GLU A 195 23.53 -27.31 -11.15
CA GLU A 195 22.83 -28.22 -12.07
C GLU A 195 22.19 -27.46 -13.23
N LEU A 196 21.43 -26.41 -12.94
CA LEU A 196 20.81 -25.56 -13.96
C LEU A 196 21.87 -24.87 -14.84
N ALA A 197 23.01 -24.50 -14.26
CA ALA A 197 24.12 -23.95 -15.01
C ALA A 197 24.88 -25.00 -15.86
N GLY A 198 24.58 -26.30 -15.71
CA GLY A 198 25.33 -27.37 -16.38
C GLY A 198 26.78 -27.53 -15.87
N GLU A 199 27.07 -27.02 -14.67
CA GLU A 199 28.41 -26.88 -14.09
C GLU A 199 28.55 -27.67 -12.77
N MET A 200 27.83 -28.80 -12.64
CA MET A 200 27.89 -29.64 -11.45
C MET A 200 29.28 -30.19 -11.17
N GLY A 201 29.77 -29.98 -9.95
CA GLY A 201 31.00 -30.59 -9.47
C GLY A 201 31.53 -29.96 -8.18
N PRO A 202 32.21 -30.73 -7.31
CA PRO A 202 32.66 -30.24 -6.01
C PRO A 202 33.61 -29.04 -6.11
N SER A 203 34.48 -29.02 -7.13
CA SER A 203 35.41 -27.91 -7.35
C SER A 203 34.69 -26.60 -7.70
N ARG A 204 33.49 -26.64 -8.29
CA ARG A 204 32.73 -25.45 -8.65
C ARG A 204 32.07 -24.82 -7.43
N ARG A 205 31.56 -25.64 -6.51
CA ARG A 205 30.98 -25.18 -5.23
C ARG A 205 32.02 -24.41 -4.40
N THR A 206 33.22 -24.97 -4.23
CA THR A 206 34.30 -24.29 -3.49
C THR A 206 34.73 -22.96 -4.12
N CYS A 207 34.57 -22.78 -5.44
CA CYS A 207 34.91 -21.52 -6.10
C CYS A 207 33.95 -20.37 -5.79
N ILE A 208 32.74 -20.65 -5.28
CA ILE A 208 31.71 -19.64 -5.04
C ILE A 208 31.44 -19.37 -3.55
N GLU A 209 31.92 -20.23 -2.65
CA GLU A 209 31.66 -20.16 -1.19
C GLU A 209 31.96 -18.78 -0.58
N ASP A 210 33.04 -18.11 -1.03
CA ASP A 210 33.44 -16.78 -0.55
C ASP A 210 32.46 -15.65 -0.94
N PHE A 211 31.52 -15.93 -1.83
CA PHE A 211 30.57 -14.98 -2.41
C PHE A 211 29.13 -15.37 -2.11
N VAL A 212 28.89 -16.22 -1.11
CA VAL A 212 27.54 -16.64 -0.71
C VAL A 212 27.10 -15.90 0.55
N LEU A 213 25.96 -15.22 0.45
CA LEU A 213 25.20 -14.73 1.59
C LEU A 213 24.21 -15.82 2.03
N VAL A 214 24.08 -16.04 3.35
CA VAL A 214 23.12 -16.99 3.90
C VAL A 214 21.96 -16.23 4.55
N SER A 215 20.73 -16.48 4.11
CA SER A 215 19.52 -15.82 4.61
C SER A 215 19.16 -16.23 6.05
N SER A 216 18.16 -15.58 6.65
CA SER A 216 17.69 -15.94 8.00
C SER A 216 17.10 -17.36 8.06
N LEU A 217 16.69 -17.93 6.93
CA LEU A 217 16.19 -19.30 6.81
C LEU A 217 17.23 -20.30 6.30
N ASN A 218 18.51 -19.92 6.30
CA ASN A 218 19.64 -20.73 5.82
C ASN A 218 19.62 -21.04 4.31
N CYS A 219 19.00 -20.18 3.50
CA CYS A 219 19.11 -20.26 2.04
C CYS A 219 20.36 -19.54 1.55
N GLU A 220 21.05 -20.13 0.59
CA GLU A 220 22.24 -19.57 -0.02
C GLU A 220 21.86 -18.61 -1.17
N PHE A 221 22.45 -17.41 -1.17
CA PHE A 221 22.35 -16.40 -2.21
C PHE A 221 23.74 -16.09 -2.76
N LEU A 222 23.97 -16.35 -4.04
CA LEU A 222 25.22 -15.97 -4.70
C LEU A 222 25.24 -14.45 -4.93
N VAL A 223 26.21 -13.79 -4.31
CA VAL A 223 26.42 -12.35 -4.41
C VAL A 223 27.31 -12.04 -5.62
N VAL A 224 26.78 -11.27 -6.56
CA VAL A 224 27.45 -10.90 -7.80
C VAL A 224 27.68 -9.39 -7.79
N ALA A 225 28.93 -9.00 -7.53
CA ALA A 225 29.34 -7.61 -7.44
C ALA A 225 30.66 -7.39 -8.17
N GLU A 226 30.82 -6.25 -8.84
CA GLU A 226 32.01 -5.91 -9.60
C GLU A 226 32.87 -4.86 -8.88
N GLY A 227 34.18 -5.03 -8.96
CA GLY A 227 35.14 -4.04 -8.47
C GLY A 227 35.64 -4.31 -7.05
N PRO A 228 36.48 -3.42 -6.51
CA PRO A 228 37.15 -3.65 -5.22
C PRO A 228 36.25 -3.36 -4.01
N GLN A 229 35.09 -2.72 -4.21
CA GLN A 229 34.17 -2.40 -3.12
C GLN A 229 33.24 -3.58 -2.87
N GLN A 230 33.04 -3.90 -1.59
CA GLN A 230 32.09 -4.94 -1.18
C GLN A 230 30.66 -4.50 -1.51
N LEU A 231 29.79 -5.46 -1.84
CA LEU A 231 28.34 -5.21 -1.82
C LEU A 231 27.79 -5.39 -0.41
N VAL A 232 28.25 -6.42 0.30
CA VAL A 232 27.83 -6.75 1.67
C VAL A 232 29.05 -6.74 2.57
N ASN A 233 28.96 -6.02 3.69
CA ASN A 233 30.01 -5.96 4.69
C ASN A 233 30.34 -7.37 5.21
N GLY A 234 31.63 -7.71 5.20
CA GLY A 234 32.11 -9.03 5.62
C GLY A 234 32.23 -10.05 4.49
N LEU A 235 31.60 -9.85 3.33
CA LEU A 235 31.85 -10.64 2.13
C LEU A 235 32.91 -9.97 1.27
N ARG A 236 33.99 -10.67 0.95
CA ARG A 236 35.08 -10.10 0.13
C ARG A 236 34.58 -9.80 -1.29
N ALA A 237 35.09 -8.73 -1.88
CA ALA A 237 34.85 -8.47 -3.29
C ALA A 237 35.65 -9.46 -4.17
N PRO A 238 35.11 -9.91 -5.31
CA PRO A 238 35.84 -10.78 -6.23
C PRO A 238 36.97 -10.03 -6.94
N THR A 239 38.08 -10.74 -7.21
CA THR A 239 39.06 -10.28 -8.19
C THR A 239 38.44 -10.24 -9.60
N SER A 240 39.06 -9.52 -10.55
CA SER A 240 38.54 -9.46 -11.92
C SER A 240 38.34 -10.85 -12.54
N ASP A 241 39.30 -11.76 -12.38
CA ASP A 241 39.19 -13.12 -12.92
C ASP A 241 38.11 -13.95 -12.21
N GLU A 242 37.90 -13.75 -10.91
CA GLU A 242 36.80 -14.39 -10.17
C GLU A 242 35.46 -13.85 -10.63
N PHE A 243 35.35 -12.54 -10.83
CA PHE A 243 34.13 -11.90 -11.33
C PHE A 243 33.75 -12.39 -12.73
N GLU A 244 34.71 -12.54 -13.66
CA GLU A 244 34.44 -13.15 -14.98
C GLU A 244 33.88 -14.56 -14.86
N ARG A 245 34.42 -15.38 -13.95
CA ARG A 245 33.93 -16.75 -13.71
C ARG A 245 32.54 -16.77 -13.08
N LEU A 246 32.29 -15.90 -12.10
CA LEU A 246 30.98 -15.73 -11.48
C LEU A 246 29.95 -15.31 -12.53
N LEU A 247 30.30 -14.34 -13.38
CA LEU A 247 29.42 -13.85 -14.43
C LEU A 247 29.09 -14.96 -15.44
N GLY A 248 30.09 -15.69 -15.92
CA GLY A 248 29.85 -16.81 -16.84
C GLY A 248 29.00 -17.92 -16.23
N LEU A 249 29.18 -18.21 -14.93
CA LEU A 249 28.35 -19.17 -14.21
C LEU A 249 26.90 -18.69 -14.10
N VAL A 250 26.68 -17.42 -13.76
CA VAL A 250 25.34 -16.83 -13.67
C VAL A 250 24.67 -16.79 -15.04
N GLU A 251 25.40 -16.46 -16.12
CA GLU A 251 24.87 -16.51 -17.48
C GLU A 251 24.45 -17.93 -17.89
N ALA A 252 25.19 -18.95 -17.47
CA ALA A 252 24.84 -20.35 -17.69
C ALA A 252 23.60 -20.75 -16.88
N PHE A 253 23.51 -20.33 -15.60
CA PHE A 253 22.31 -20.51 -14.78
C PHE A 253 21.08 -19.87 -15.43
N VAL A 254 21.19 -18.63 -15.91
CA VAL A 254 20.09 -17.95 -16.62
C VAL A 254 19.69 -18.71 -17.87
N ALA A 255 20.64 -19.24 -18.65
CA ALA A 255 20.33 -20.08 -19.80
C ALA A 255 19.59 -21.36 -19.41
N GLY A 256 19.96 -21.98 -18.29
CA GLY A 256 19.26 -23.12 -17.69
C GLY A 256 17.82 -22.77 -17.30
N CYS A 257 17.62 -21.64 -16.63
CA CYS A 257 16.28 -21.12 -16.30
C CYS A 257 15.42 -20.87 -17.54
N GLU A 258 15.99 -20.33 -18.62
CA GLU A 258 15.30 -20.14 -19.90
C GLU A 258 14.90 -21.49 -20.52
N ALA A 259 15.81 -22.47 -20.52
CA ALA A 259 15.57 -23.79 -21.08
C ALA A 259 14.52 -24.60 -20.30
N SER A 260 14.42 -24.38 -18.99
CA SER A 260 13.46 -25.06 -18.11
C SER A 260 12.17 -24.28 -17.87
N GLU A 261 11.97 -23.14 -18.53
CA GLU A 261 10.85 -22.21 -18.31
C GLU A 261 10.63 -21.87 -16.83
N ALA A 262 11.74 -21.56 -16.13
CA ALA A 262 11.74 -21.40 -14.68
C ALA A 262 10.87 -20.22 -14.20
N VAL A 263 10.43 -20.33 -12.94
CA VAL A 263 9.77 -19.25 -12.21
C VAL A 263 10.75 -18.69 -11.17
N LEU A 264 10.96 -17.38 -11.21
CA LEU A 264 11.76 -16.65 -10.23
C LEU A 264 10.87 -15.72 -9.40
N ILE A 265 11.11 -15.69 -8.10
CA ILE A 265 10.69 -14.57 -7.25
C ILE A 265 11.76 -13.48 -7.40
N VAL A 266 11.33 -12.24 -7.60
CA VAL A 266 12.25 -11.09 -7.74
C VAL A 266 11.83 -9.98 -6.80
N ASP A 267 12.82 -9.31 -6.25
CA ASP A 267 12.65 -8.09 -5.47
C ASP A 267 13.84 -7.15 -5.71
N PHE A 268 13.68 -5.89 -5.31
CA PHE A 268 14.69 -4.87 -5.49
C PHE A 268 14.81 -4.00 -4.26
N GLU A 269 16.04 -3.60 -3.94
CA GLU A 269 16.28 -2.63 -2.87
C GLU A 269 16.98 -1.39 -3.41
N GLY A 270 16.57 -0.25 -2.88
CA GLY A 270 16.94 1.03 -3.42
C GLY A 270 16.36 2.20 -2.64
N GLU A 271 16.63 3.40 -3.14
CA GLU A 271 16.25 4.64 -2.50
C GLU A 271 15.21 5.36 -3.35
N MET A 272 14.02 5.53 -2.77
CA MET A 272 12.86 6.14 -3.41
C MET A 272 12.57 5.58 -4.83
N PRO A 273 12.38 4.25 -5.01
CA PRO A 273 12.09 3.66 -6.33
C PRO A 273 10.98 4.40 -7.08
N GLY A 274 11.13 4.49 -8.40
CA GLY A 274 10.34 5.34 -9.27
C GLY A 274 11.18 6.32 -10.08
N TYR A 275 10.53 7.35 -10.62
CA TYR A 275 11.20 8.41 -11.38
C TYR A 275 12.12 9.26 -10.49
N GLY A 276 13.43 9.17 -10.74
CA GLY A 276 14.46 9.87 -9.93
C GLY A 276 14.89 9.12 -8.68
N GLY A 277 14.34 7.92 -8.47
CA GLY A 277 14.86 6.93 -7.54
C GLY A 277 16.09 6.20 -8.07
N GLU A 278 16.65 5.36 -7.20
CA GLU A 278 17.75 4.48 -7.51
C GLU A 278 17.46 3.07 -6.99
N LEU A 279 17.51 2.06 -7.86
CA LEU A 279 17.68 0.66 -7.47
C LEU A 279 19.17 0.35 -7.36
N SER A 280 19.55 -0.17 -6.20
CA SER A 280 20.94 -0.45 -5.84
C SER A 280 21.26 -1.93 -5.90
N THR A 281 20.27 -2.79 -5.64
CA THR A 281 20.41 -4.25 -5.69
C THR A 281 19.18 -4.91 -6.28
N ALA A 282 19.37 -6.11 -6.83
CA ALA A 282 18.29 -7.00 -7.22
C ALA A 282 18.48 -8.37 -6.58
N GLN A 283 17.40 -8.90 -6.03
CA GLN A 283 17.35 -10.22 -5.41
C GLN A 283 16.49 -11.12 -6.29
N LEU A 284 16.96 -12.33 -6.57
CA LEU A 284 16.20 -13.32 -7.32
C LEU A 284 16.29 -14.68 -6.61
N GLN A 285 15.20 -15.43 -6.58
CA GLN A 285 15.17 -16.78 -6.01
C GLN A 285 14.38 -17.67 -6.94
N LEU A 286 14.91 -18.86 -7.26
CA LEU A 286 14.13 -19.87 -7.97
C LEU A 286 12.95 -20.28 -7.10
N THR A 287 11.78 -20.50 -7.68
CA THR A 287 10.68 -21.09 -6.93
C THR A 287 9.90 -22.09 -7.75
N SER A 288 9.39 -23.08 -7.03
CA SER A 288 8.42 -24.01 -7.54
C SER A 288 7.02 -23.68 -7.03
N THR A 289 6.80 -22.69 -6.15
CA THR A 289 5.46 -22.44 -5.54
C THR A 289 4.38 -22.04 -6.54
N VAL A 290 4.71 -21.67 -7.77
CA VAL A 290 3.76 -21.32 -8.82
C VAL A 290 4.13 -22.08 -10.09
N ASP A 291 3.13 -22.64 -10.77
CA ASP A 291 3.33 -23.29 -12.06
C ASP A 291 3.62 -22.26 -13.16
N ALA A 292 4.67 -22.48 -13.95
CA ALA A 292 5.16 -21.52 -14.94
C ALA A 292 4.15 -21.21 -16.06
N THR A 293 3.31 -22.19 -16.41
CA THR A 293 2.36 -22.06 -17.52
C THR A 293 1.00 -21.57 -17.05
N THR A 294 0.45 -22.22 -16.03
CA THR A 294 -0.91 -21.98 -15.55
C THR A 294 -0.97 -20.86 -14.51
N LEU A 295 0.17 -20.47 -13.93
CA LEU A 295 0.26 -19.51 -12.84
C LEU A 295 -0.61 -19.88 -11.63
N VAL A 296 -0.90 -21.17 -11.48
CA VAL A 296 -1.60 -21.70 -10.31
C VAL A 296 -0.58 -21.88 -9.19
N PRO A 297 -0.81 -21.29 -8.00
CA PRO A 297 0.04 -21.55 -6.86
C PRO A 297 -0.17 -22.96 -6.30
N ARG A 298 0.90 -23.52 -5.73
CA ARG A 298 0.91 -24.82 -5.06
C ARG A 298 1.65 -24.72 -3.73
N SER A 299 1.16 -25.45 -2.74
CA SER A 299 1.89 -25.61 -1.48
C SER A 299 3.11 -26.50 -1.68
N LEU A 300 4.22 -26.16 -1.03
CA LEU A 300 5.42 -27.00 -1.03
C LEU A 300 5.47 -27.89 0.22
N PRO A 301 6.00 -29.12 0.11
CA PRO A 301 6.38 -29.93 1.26
C PRO A 301 7.41 -29.23 2.14
N SER A 302 7.44 -29.55 3.43
CA SER A 302 8.32 -28.89 4.41
C SER A 302 9.81 -28.94 4.07
N TRP A 303 10.28 -30.01 3.41
CA TRP A 303 11.68 -30.19 3.03
C TRP A 303 12.12 -29.37 1.80
N GLN A 304 11.18 -28.89 0.98
CA GLN A 304 11.47 -28.06 -0.21
C GLN A 304 11.26 -26.57 0.05
N ARG A 305 10.55 -26.21 1.13
CA ARG A 305 10.32 -24.81 1.49
C ARG A 305 11.65 -24.17 1.82
N PHE A 306 11.90 -22.98 1.24
CA PHE A 306 13.12 -22.22 1.53
C PHE A 306 14.37 -23.08 1.31
N SER A 307 14.41 -23.78 0.17
CA SER A 307 15.56 -24.60 -0.21
C SER A 307 16.09 -24.23 -1.59
N ALA A 308 15.55 -23.20 -2.22
CA ALA A 308 15.93 -22.80 -3.55
C ALA A 308 17.14 -21.84 -3.51
N PRO A 309 18.04 -21.90 -4.51
CA PRO A 309 19.13 -20.95 -4.61
C PRO A 309 18.62 -19.55 -4.96
N GLY A 310 19.35 -18.55 -4.49
CA GLY A 310 19.14 -17.16 -4.86
C GLY A 310 20.35 -16.47 -5.46
N LEU A 311 20.11 -15.29 -6.04
CA LEU A 311 21.10 -14.34 -6.54
C LEU A 311 20.89 -12.99 -5.84
N LEU A 312 21.98 -12.31 -5.51
CA LEU A 312 21.99 -10.91 -5.09
C LEU A 312 22.93 -10.14 -6.02
N LEU A 313 22.36 -9.31 -6.90
CA LEU A 313 23.10 -8.55 -7.91
C LEU A 313 23.38 -7.13 -7.45
N ASP A 314 24.61 -6.66 -7.63
CA ASP A 314 24.99 -5.25 -7.44
C ASP A 314 24.57 -4.41 -8.66
N LEU A 315 23.49 -3.65 -8.55
CA LEU A 315 23.02 -2.85 -9.67
C LEU A 315 23.86 -1.60 -9.92
N ARG A 316 24.90 -1.31 -9.14
CA ARG A 316 25.89 -0.26 -9.46
C ARG A 316 26.86 -0.69 -10.56
N SER A 317 26.91 -1.99 -10.89
CA SER A 317 27.70 -2.55 -11.99
C SER A 317 26.85 -2.70 -13.24
N GLN A 318 27.26 -2.04 -14.33
CA GLN A 318 26.58 -2.18 -15.63
C GLN A 318 26.57 -3.62 -16.16
N ARG A 319 27.55 -4.44 -15.75
CA ARG A 319 27.62 -5.85 -16.15
C ARG A 319 26.63 -6.71 -15.37
N CYS A 320 26.44 -6.43 -14.08
CA CYS A 320 25.36 -7.04 -13.30
C CYS A 320 23.98 -6.59 -13.80
N VAL A 321 23.83 -5.32 -14.19
CA VAL A 321 22.63 -4.82 -14.87
C VAL A 321 22.38 -5.55 -16.19
N ALA A 322 23.41 -5.92 -16.94
CA ALA A 322 23.25 -6.71 -18.17
C ALA A 322 22.70 -8.12 -17.91
N VAL A 323 23.12 -8.77 -16.83
CA VAL A 323 22.54 -10.05 -16.38
C VAL A 323 21.08 -9.86 -15.98
N LEU A 324 20.78 -8.89 -15.11
CA LEU A 324 19.41 -8.61 -14.70
C LEU A 324 18.52 -8.32 -15.92
N ARG A 325 19.04 -7.54 -16.88
CA ARG A 325 18.36 -7.23 -18.14
C ARG A 325 17.98 -8.51 -18.89
N ARG A 326 18.90 -9.45 -19.05
CA ARG A 326 18.60 -10.75 -19.69
C ARG A 326 17.46 -11.48 -18.97
N ILE A 327 17.51 -11.56 -17.65
CA ILE A 327 16.49 -12.25 -16.85
C ILE A 327 15.12 -11.56 -16.98
N MET A 328 15.08 -10.26 -16.74
CA MET A 328 13.83 -9.48 -16.72
C MET A 328 13.20 -9.37 -18.11
N GLN A 329 14.00 -9.30 -19.19
CA GLN A 329 13.49 -9.24 -20.56
C GLN A 329 13.21 -10.61 -21.19
N SER A 330 13.56 -11.72 -20.53
CA SER A 330 13.30 -13.07 -21.05
C SER A 330 11.82 -13.42 -20.90
N SER A 331 11.14 -13.75 -22.00
CA SER A 331 9.76 -14.27 -21.96
C SER A 331 9.67 -15.73 -21.52
N ALA A 332 10.80 -16.45 -21.52
CA ALA A 332 10.87 -17.85 -21.10
C ALA A 332 10.93 -17.99 -19.57
N ILE A 333 11.44 -16.97 -18.87
CA ILE A 333 11.48 -16.95 -17.40
C ILE A 333 10.28 -16.15 -16.90
N THR A 334 9.45 -16.78 -16.06
CA THR A 334 8.37 -16.06 -15.35
C THR A 334 8.94 -15.39 -14.11
N LYS A 335 8.66 -14.10 -13.91
CA LYS A 335 9.08 -13.37 -12.71
C LYS A 335 7.86 -13.03 -11.87
N LEU A 336 7.92 -13.32 -10.58
CA LEU A 336 6.92 -12.95 -9.59
C LEU A 336 7.51 -11.84 -8.70
N ALA A 337 6.85 -10.69 -8.65
CA ALA A 337 7.19 -9.58 -7.76
C ALA A 337 5.98 -9.23 -6.86
N TRP A 338 6.19 -8.41 -5.82
CA TRP A 338 5.11 -7.96 -4.94
C TRP A 338 5.06 -6.44 -4.83
N GLY A 339 4.08 -5.80 -5.47
CA GLY A 339 3.95 -4.35 -5.45
C GLY A 339 4.97 -3.64 -6.33
N ALA A 340 5.06 -4.04 -7.60
CA ALA A 340 6.21 -3.76 -8.46
C ALA A 340 6.20 -2.40 -9.18
N ASP A 341 5.27 -1.48 -8.87
CA ASP A 341 5.11 -0.25 -9.67
C ASP A 341 6.37 0.63 -9.65
N GLY A 342 6.91 0.90 -8.46
CA GLY A 342 8.11 1.72 -8.29
C GLY A 342 9.34 1.05 -8.92
N ASP A 343 9.46 -0.26 -8.77
CA ASP A 343 10.55 -1.04 -9.35
C ASP A 343 10.50 -1.00 -10.87
N CYS A 344 9.32 -1.21 -11.46
CA CYS A 344 9.15 -1.16 -12.92
C CYS A 344 9.46 0.23 -13.48
N GLN A 345 9.05 1.29 -12.78
CA GLN A 345 9.41 2.67 -13.13
C GLN A 345 10.94 2.87 -13.13
N SER A 346 11.63 2.42 -12.08
CA SER A 346 13.09 2.52 -12.01
C SER A 346 13.80 1.66 -13.06
N LEU A 347 13.37 0.40 -13.25
CA LEU A 347 13.92 -0.51 -14.26
C LEU A 347 13.90 0.12 -15.66
N LEU A 348 12.79 0.76 -16.03
CA LEU A 348 12.64 1.42 -17.32
C LEU A 348 13.39 2.76 -17.40
N TYR A 349 13.26 3.60 -16.37
CA TYR A 349 13.53 5.05 -16.52
C TYR A 349 14.56 5.64 -15.56
N GLN A 350 15.18 4.84 -14.69
CA GLN A 350 16.34 5.28 -13.93
C GLN A 350 17.46 5.69 -14.89
N VAL A 351 18.07 6.83 -14.60
CA VAL A 351 19.18 7.40 -15.38
C VAL A 351 20.47 7.57 -14.60
N LEU A 352 20.34 7.77 -13.28
CA LEU A 352 21.45 8.00 -12.38
C LEU A 352 21.38 6.96 -11.23
N PRO A 353 22.52 6.49 -10.71
CA PRO A 353 23.89 6.86 -11.10
C PRO A 353 24.28 6.36 -12.51
N HIS A 354 23.54 5.41 -13.08
CA HIS A 354 23.58 5.08 -14.50
C HIS A 354 22.23 4.51 -14.97
N PRO A 355 21.99 4.47 -16.30
CA PRO A 355 20.73 3.95 -16.83
C PRO A 355 20.55 2.45 -16.60
N LEU A 356 19.32 2.04 -16.28
CA LEU A 356 18.94 0.63 -16.25
C LEU A 356 18.38 0.20 -17.61
N GLY A 357 17.31 0.83 -18.10
CA GLY A 357 16.74 0.57 -19.43
C GLY A 357 16.35 -0.90 -19.61
N ILE A 358 15.66 -1.45 -18.62
CA ILE A 358 15.20 -2.84 -18.57
C ILE A 358 13.68 -2.84 -18.76
N GLU A 359 13.21 -3.53 -19.80
CA GLU A 359 11.78 -3.70 -20.08
C GLU A 359 11.29 -5.07 -19.61
N PRO A 360 10.63 -5.19 -18.45
CA PRO A 360 10.21 -6.48 -17.93
C PRO A 360 9.24 -7.20 -18.89
N LYS A 361 9.43 -8.51 -19.05
CA LYS A 361 8.50 -9.41 -19.77
C LYS A 361 8.14 -10.58 -18.89
N ALA A 362 6.97 -11.18 -19.08
CA ALA A 362 6.48 -12.29 -18.26
C ALA A 362 6.61 -12.00 -16.74
N LEU A 363 6.37 -10.74 -16.36
CA LEU A 363 6.35 -10.28 -14.98
C LEU A 363 4.91 -10.40 -14.45
N VAL A 364 4.79 -10.86 -13.21
CA VAL A 364 3.54 -10.96 -12.48
C VAL A 364 3.72 -10.24 -11.17
N ASP A 365 3.02 -9.13 -10.99
CA ASP A 365 2.84 -8.55 -9.66
C ASP A 365 1.79 -9.37 -8.91
N ALA A 366 2.26 -10.29 -8.07
CA ALA A 366 1.42 -11.26 -7.36
C ALA A 366 0.43 -10.57 -6.40
N GLN A 367 0.74 -9.35 -5.95
CA GLN A 367 -0.16 -8.55 -5.12
C GLN A 367 -1.51 -8.29 -5.81
N LEU A 368 -1.49 -8.08 -7.14
CA LEU A 368 -2.68 -7.83 -7.95
C LEU A 368 -3.59 -9.06 -8.06
N GLY A 369 -3.08 -10.25 -7.76
CA GLY A 369 -3.88 -11.48 -7.73
C GLY A 369 -4.92 -11.51 -6.62
N PHE A 370 -4.72 -10.74 -5.55
CA PHE A 370 -5.64 -10.65 -4.43
C PHE A 370 -6.60 -9.48 -4.56
N ASP A 371 -6.08 -8.31 -4.94
CA ASP A 371 -6.87 -7.12 -5.22
C ASP A 371 -6.09 -6.16 -6.13
N SER A 372 -6.63 -5.90 -7.31
CA SER A 372 -6.00 -5.00 -8.29
C SER A 372 -6.25 -3.52 -8.04
N ARG A 373 -7.13 -3.17 -7.12
CA ARG A 373 -7.51 -1.78 -6.78
C ARG A 373 -6.98 -1.35 -5.43
N PHE A 374 -6.96 -2.27 -4.47
CA PHE A 374 -6.48 -2.05 -3.11
C PHE A 374 -5.28 -2.95 -2.81
N ARG A 375 -4.12 -2.48 -3.26
CA ARG A 375 -2.83 -3.12 -3.02
C ARG A 375 -2.61 -3.43 -1.53
N VAL A 376 -2.59 -4.72 -1.18
CA VAL A 376 -2.30 -5.18 0.19
C VAL A 376 -0.78 -5.24 0.37
N GLY A 377 -0.23 -4.40 1.25
CA GLY A 377 1.20 -4.44 1.56
C GLY A 377 1.65 -5.80 2.11
N MET A 378 2.90 -6.18 1.86
CA MET A 378 3.43 -7.50 2.23
C MET A 378 3.29 -7.79 3.74
N ALA A 379 3.64 -6.83 4.61
CA ALA A 379 3.50 -6.97 6.06
C ALA A 379 2.07 -7.37 6.48
N ARG A 380 1.05 -6.74 5.88
CA ARG A 380 -0.36 -7.04 6.12
C ARG A 380 -0.75 -8.41 5.56
N MET A 381 -0.21 -8.80 4.41
CA MET A 381 -0.46 -10.13 3.85
C MET A 381 0.09 -11.23 4.76
N LEU A 382 1.24 -11.00 5.38
CA LEU A 382 1.90 -11.95 6.28
C LEU A 382 1.11 -12.21 7.56
N GLU A 383 0.26 -11.29 8.02
CA GLU A 383 -0.68 -11.53 9.13
C GLU A 383 -1.63 -12.71 8.87
N HIS A 384 -1.84 -13.04 7.59
CA HIS A 384 -2.69 -14.16 7.18
C HIS A 384 -1.88 -15.43 6.88
N VAL A 385 -0.55 -15.36 6.75
CA VAL A 385 0.30 -16.51 6.45
C VAL A 385 0.45 -17.38 7.70
N PRO A 386 0.39 -18.73 7.59
CA PRO A 386 0.64 -19.62 8.71
C PRO A 386 1.97 -19.31 9.41
N ALA A 387 1.95 -19.09 10.73
CA ALA A 387 3.10 -18.62 11.50
C ALA A 387 4.37 -19.48 11.34
N HIS A 388 4.21 -20.79 11.13
CA HIS A 388 5.34 -21.72 10.92
C HIS A 388 6.09 -21.50 9.60
N LEU A 389 5.51 -20.77 8.63
CA LEU A 389 6.16 -20.42 7.36
C LEU A 389 6.97 -19.13 7.45
N VAL A 390 6.79 -18.35 8.50
CA VAL A 390 7.50 -17.08 8.72
C VAL A 390 8.36 -17.12 9.99
N VAL A 391 8.34 -18.24 10.70
CA VAL A 391 9.19 -18.44 11.89
C VAL A 391 10.66 -18.40 11.48
N GLY A 392 11.47 -17.61 12.20
CA GLY A 392 12.87 -17.40 11.88
C GLY A 392 13.14 -16.16 11.02
N LEU A 393 12.13 -15.62 10.33
CA LEU A 393 12.27 -14.35 9.63
C LEU A 393 12.19 -13.17 10.63
N PRO A 394 13.04 -12.15 10.48
CA PRO A 394 12.90 -10.90 11.23
C PRO A 394 11.56 -10.19 10.96
N THR A 395 11.15 -9.28 11.84
CA THR A 395 10.00 -8.38 11.60
C THR A 395 10.25 -7.48 10.39
N LYS A 396 9.20 -7.14 9.63
CA LYS A 396 9.32 -6.39 8.37
C LYS A 396 9.63 -4.90 8.57
N GLU A 397 9.08 -4.26 9.61
CA GLU A 397 9.31 -2.84 9.88
C GLU A 397 10.65 -2.59 10.60
N GLN A 398 11.76 -2.59 9.86
CA GLN A 398 13.10 -2.38 10.43
C GLN A 398 13.67 -0.98 10.20
N ILE A 399 13.26 -0.31 9.12
CA ILE A 399 13.88 0.91 8.62
C ILE A 399 12.84 2.05 8.60
N ASP A 400 13.16 3.17 9.25
CA ASP A 400 12.35 4.40 9.17
C ASP A 400 12.72 5.19 7.90
N TRP A 401 12.21 4.70 6.77
CA TRP A 401 12.47 5.29 5.45
C TRP A 401 12.14 6.80 5.42
N ASP A 402 11.03 7.22 6.02
CA ASP A 402 10.58 8.62 6.03
C ASP A 402 11.62 9.55 6.69
N ALA A 403 12.31 9.09 7.74
CA ALA A 403 13.33 9.86 8.44
C ALA A 403 14.56 10.16 7.57
N PHE A 404 15.02 9.19 6.78
CA PHE A 404 16.15 9.37 5.86
C PHE A 404 15.73 10.12 4.60
N HIS A 405 14.61 9.72 4.01
CA HIS A 405 14.10 10.24 2.75
C HIS A 405 13.68 11.70 2.84
N SER A 406 13.16 12.13 3.99
CA SER A 406 12.87 13.56 4.23
C SER A 406 14.11 14.44 4.21
N GLN A 407 15.30 13.86 4.39
CA GLN A 407 16.59 14.57 4.37
C GLN A 407 17.37 14.32 3.06
N ASN A 408 16.75 13.69 2.05
CA ASN A 408 17.43 13.19 0.85
C ASN A 408 18.66 12.33 1.20
N ARG A 409 18.55 11.47 2.23
CA ARG A 409 19.60 10.53 2.65
C ARG A 409 19.24 9.10 2.26
N ARG A 410 20.27 8.26 2.11
CA ARG A 410 20.09 6.81 1.97
C ARG A 410 19.64 6.22 3.29
N ALA A 411 18.65 5.34 3.25
CA ALA A 411 18.27 4.52 4.38
C ALA A 411 19.07 3.21 4.42
N LEU A 412 19.48 2.70 3.25
CA LEU A 412 20.33 1.53 3.13
C LEU A 412 21.82 1.95 3.01
N PRO A 413 22.70 1.48 3.91
CA PRO A 413 24.12 1.75 3.80
C PRO A 413 24.71 1.04 2.59
N MET A 414 25.74 1.62 1.97
CA MET A 414 26.51 0.99 0.91
C MET A 414 28.00 1.01 1.26
N PRO A 415 28.67 -0.15 1.42
CA PRO A 415 28.15 -1.52 1.31
C PRO A 415 27.03 -1.82 2.32
N LEU A 416 26.13 -2.75 1.98
CA LEU A 416 25.06 -3.20 2.86
C LEU A 416 25.69 -3.79 4.13
N ASP A 417 25.20 -3.39 5.30
CA ASP A 417 25.48 -4.17 6.50
C ASP A 417 24.74 -5.52 6.46
N HIS A 418 25.08 -6.41 7.38
CA HIS A 418 24.49 -7.75 7.42
C HIS A 418 22.97 -7.71 7.64
N ILE A 419 22.44 -6.73 8.38
CA ILE A 419 21.00 -6.61 8.64
C ILE A 419 20.28 -6.17 7.37
N SER A 420 20.79 -5.15 6.68
CA SER A 420 20.24 -4.68 5.40
C SER A 420 20.33 -5.74 4.30
N ALA A 421 21.43 -6.52 4.27
CA ALA A 421 21.57 -7.62 3.31
C ALA A 421 20.57 -8.74 3.55
N LEU A 422 20.33 -9.11 4.82
CA LEU A 422 19.30 -10.08 5.19
C LEU A 422 17.90 -9.55 4.90
N TYR A 423 17.62 -8.29 5.25
CA TYR A 423 16.36 -7.63 4.94
C TYR A 423 15.98 -7.80 3.46
N ALA A 424 16.95 -7.55 2.56
CA ALA A 424 16.76 -7.66 1.12
C ALA A 424 16.44 -9.09 0.64
N VAL A 425 17.17 -10.11 1.09
CA VAL A 425 16.96 -11.50 0.62
C VAL A 425 15.80 -12.20 1.33
N ASP A 426 15.47 -11.81 2.57
CA ASP A 426 14.41 -12.42 3.35
C ASP A 426 13.01 -12.08 2.82
N ASP A 427 12.85 -10.98 2.08
CA ASP A 427 11.58 -10.63 1.43
C ASP A 427 11.15 -11.64 0.37
N LEU A 428 12.10 -12.31 -0.30
CA LEU A 428 11.79 -13.38 -1.24
C LEU A 428 11.22 -14.61 -0.51
N HIS A 429 11.68 -14.88 0.72
CA HIS A 429 11.12 -15.94 1.55
C HIS A 429 9.73 -15.57 2.07
N ARG A 430 9.50 -14.30 2.45
CA ARG A 430 8.15 -13.80 2.79
C ARG A 430 7.19 -13.97 1.62
N MET A 431 7.65 -13.64 0.42
CA MET A 431 6.88 -13.82 -0.80
C MET A 431 6.65 -15.31 -1.11
N GLU A 432 7.65 -16.17 -0.99
CA GLU A 432 7.49 -17.61 -1.17
C GLU A 432 6.49 -18.21 -0.16
N ALA A 433 6.52 -17.74 1.09
CA ALA A 433 5.56 -18.14 2.12
C ALA A 433 4.12 -17.74 1.77
N ILE A 434 3.92 -16.52 1.22
CA ILE A 434 2.63 -16.06 0.73
C ILE A 434 2.17 -16.93 -0.45
N LEU A 435 3.01 -17.04 -1.49
CA LEU A 435 2.70 -17.78 -2.71
C LEU A 435 2.41 -19.27 -2.43
N GLY A 436 3.14 -19.88 -1.51
CA GLY A 436 3.01 -21.29 -1.13
C GLY A 436 1.95 -21.59 -0.08
N SER A 437 1.23 -20.58 0.43
CA SER A 437 0.13 -20.79 1.39
C SER A 437 -1.19 -20.12 1.00
N LYS A 438 -1.18 -19.15 0.10
CA LYS A 438 -2.36 -18.35 -0.24
C LYS A 438 -2.75 -18.51 -1.70
N LEU A 439 -4.03 -18.78 -1.90
CA LEU A 439 -4.69 -18.90 -3.18
C LEU A 439 -5.36 -17.56 -3.51
N PRO A 440 -5.02 -16.91 -4.64
CA PRO A 440 -5.74 -15.74 -5.11
C PRO A 440 -7.22 -16.12 -5.38
N PRO A 441 -8.19 -15.19 -5.24
CA PRO A 441 -9.61 -15.49 -5.44
C PRO A 441 -9.96 -16.06 -6.82
N SER A 442 -9.19 -15.72 -7.85
CA SER A 442 -9.28 -16.27 -9.22
C SER A 442 -8.77 -17.71 -9.35
N GLY A 443 -8.09 -18.24 -8.33
CA GLY A 443 -7.42 -19.54 -8.34
C GLY A 443 -6.07 -19.58 -9.07
N SER A 444 -5.68 -18.50 -9.76
CA SER A 444 -4.40 -18.37 -10.47
C SER A 444 -3.96 -16.91 -10.58
N TYR A 445 -2.68 -16.67 -10.85
CA TYR A 445 -2.15 -15.33 -11.09
C TYR A 445 -2.24 -14.86 -12.55
N ILE A 446 -3.03 -15.53 -13.42
CA ILE A 446 -3.22 -15.13 -14.83
C ILE A 446 -3.76 -13.69 -14.92
N ALA A 447 -4.85 -13.39 -14.18
CA ALA A 447 -5.41 -12.04 -14.16
C ALA A 447 -4.41 -11.00 -13.62
N ALA A 448 -3.60 -11.37 -12.62
CA ALA A 448 -2.56 -10.50 -12.10
C ALA A 448 -1.50 -10.18 -13.16
N ARG A 449 -1.10 -11.18 -13.95
CA ARG A 449 -0.18 -11.01 -15.08
C ARG A 449 -0.75 -10.07 -16.15
N GLU A 450 -2.00 -10.27 -16.56
CA GLU A 450 -2.65 -9.41 -17.55
C GLU A 450 -2.68 -7.95 -17.11
N ILE A 451 -3.00 -7.68 -15.84
CA ILE A 451 -3.00 -6.33 -15.27
C ILE A 451 -1.57 -5.78 -15.18
N THR A 452 -0.59 -6.62 -14.79
CA THR A 452 0.83 -6.23 -14.77
C THR A 452 1.31 -5.81 -16.16
N GLU A 453 0.97 -6.58 -17.19
CA GLU A 453 1.31 -6.27 -18.59
C GLU A 453 0.62 -4.96 -19.06
N GLN A 454 -0.64 -4.73 -18.68
CA GLN A 454 -1.33 -3.46 -18.94
C GLN A 454 -0.66 -2.27 -18.25
N ASN A 455 -0.23 -2.43 -17.00
CA ASN A 455 0.48 -1.39 -16.26
C ASN A 455 1.82 -1.06 -16.91
N LEU A 456 2.57 -2.07 -17.37
CA LEU A 456 3.82 -1.86 -18.11
C LEU A 456 3.58 -1.14 -19.44
N VAL A 457 2.50 -1.45 -20.16
CA VAL A 457 2.10 -0.70 -21.36
C VAL A 457 1.76 0.74 -21.03
N ALA A 458 0.95 0.99 -19.99
CA ALA A 458 0.62 2.35 -19.56
C ALA A 458 1.87 3.14 -19.18
N LEU A 459 2.80 2.50 -18.47
CA LEU A 459 4.09 3.08 -18.10
C LEU A 459 4.96 3.41 -19.32
N SER A 460 4.90 2.61 -20.39
CA SER A 460 5.60 2.88 -21.66
C SER A 460 5.03 4.09 -22.42
N LEU A 461 3.76 4.45 -22.16
CA LEU A 461 3.09 5.61 -22.74
C LEU A 461 3.37 6.92 -21.99
N ASP A 462 3.98 6.86 -20.80
CA ASP A 462 4.43 8.03 -20.04
C ASP A 462 5.97 8.03 -19.86
N PRO A 463 6.77 8.05 -20.95
CA PRO A 463 8.23 7.91 -20.85
C PRO A 463 8.93 9.06 -20.13
N LEU A 464 8.25 10.20 -19.99
CA LEU A 464 8.74 11.35 -19.25
C LEU A 464 8.33 11.32 -17.78
N GLY A 465 7.33 10.52 -17.40
CA GLY A 465 6.79 10.46 -16.04
C GLY A 465 5.87 11.64 -15.70
N LEU A 466 5.29 12.33 -16.69
CA LEU A 466 4.46 13.51 -16.44
C LEU A 466 3.16 13.17 -15.71
N GLN A 467 2.54 12.04 -16.06
CA GLN A 467 1.36 11.57 -15.34
C GLN A 467 1.73 11.17 -13.90
N ALA A 468 2.83 10.42 -13.75
CA ALA A 468 3.33 10.03 -12.43
C ALA A 468 3.67 11.26 -11.56
N LEU A 469 4.28 12.31 -12.14
CA LEU A 469 4.56 13.57 -11.45
C LEU A 469 3.27 14.26 -10.99
N GLN A 470 2.25 14.29 -11.85
CA GLN A 470 0.95 14.86 -11.51
C GLN A 470 0.27 14.13 -10.34
N GLU A 471 0.35 12.80 -10.31
CA GLU A 471 -0.15 11.96 -9.21
C GLU A 471 0.63 12.20 -7.91
N GLU A 472 1.95 12.32 -8.01
CA GLU A 472 2.81 12.65 -6.87
C GLU A 472 2.46 14.01 -6.25
N LEU A 473 2.14 15.02 -7.05
CA LEU A 473 1.70 16.33 -6.55
C LEU A 473 0.39 16.26 -5.77
N VAL A 474 -0.57 15.42 -6.20
CA VAL A 474 -1.82 15.21 -5.46
C VAL A 474 -1.54 14.63 -4.07
N TRP A 475 -0.57 13.72 -3.97
CA TRP A 475 -0.15 13.18 -2.68
C TRP A 475 0.61 14.20 -1.85
N PHE A 476 1.54 14.94 -2.45
CA PHE A 476 2.28 16.02 -1.80
C PHE A 476 1.34 17.00 -1.08
N GLU A 477 0.27 17.44 -1.75
CA GLU A 477 -0.70 18.38 -1.17
C GLU A 477 -1.42 17.83 0.06
N LYS A 478 -1.67 16.51 0.09
CA LYS A 478 -2.36 15.82 1.18
C LYS A 478 -1.46 15.47 2.37
N LYS A 479 -0.13 15.55 2.23
CA LYS A 479 0.81 15.22 3.30
C LYS A 479 1.21 16.46 4.09
N GLU A 480 1.55 16.23 5.35
CA GLU A 480 2.08 17.22 6.30
C GLU A 480 3.35 16.68 6.97
N GLY A 481 4.13 17.59 7.57
CA GLY A 481 5.35 17.26 8.32
C GLY A 481 6.39 16.49 7.48
N ILE A 482 7.06 15.52 8.12
CA ILE A 482 8.11 14.70 7.50
C ILE A 482 7.65 14.07 6.18
N LYS A 483 6.42 13.55 6.12
CA LYS A 483 5.87 12.90 4.92
C LYS A 483 5.68 13.88 3.76
N ARG A 484 5.39 15.15 4.05
CA ARG A 484 5.34 16.20 3.02
C ARG A 484 6.74 16.47 2.48
N THR A 485 7.74 16.53 3.36
CA THR A 485 9.14 16.72 2.96
C THR A 485 9.66 15.54 2.14
N VAL A 486 9.33 14.29 2.49
CA VAL A 486 9.62 13.11 1.64
C VAL A 486 9.06 13.28 0.24
N LYS A 487 7.79 13.69 0.12
CA LYS A 487 7.17 13.95 -1.19
C LYS A 487 7.83 15.11 -1.93
N ALA A 488 8.29 16.14 -1.22
CA ALA A 488 9.07 17.23 -1.82
C ALA A 488 10.37 16.73 -2.45
N VAL A 489 11.09 15.86 -1.74
CA VAL A 489 12.33 15.24 -2.25
C VAL A 489 12.02 14.38 -3.47
N GLN A 490 10.99 13.53 -3.43
CA GLN A 490 10.59 12.70 -4.57
C GLN A 490 10.23 13.55 -5.80
N VAL A 491 9.46 14.64 -5.63
CA VAL A 491 9.11 15.56 -6.72
C VAL A 491 10.37 16.24 -7.30
N ALA A 492 11.27 16.76 -6.46
CA ALA A 492 12.50 17.38 -6.92
C ALA A 492 13.40 16.39 -7.69
N ARG A 493 13.57 15.18 -7.15
CA ARG A 493 14.33 14.10 -7.80
C ARG A 493 13.71 13.70 -9.14
N HIS A 494 12.39 13.60 -9.23
CA HIS A 494 11.70 13.34 -10.49
C HIS A 494 12.03 14.41 -11.53
N ILE A 495 11.91 15.70 -11.17
CA ILE A 495 12.21 16.83 -12.08
C ILE A 495 13.66 16.78 -12.57
N PHE A 496 14.63 16.53 -11.69
CA PHE A 496 16.03 16.40 -12.09
C PHE A 496 16.28 15.19 -12.98
N ALA A 497 15.65 14.04 -12.70
CA ALA A 497 15.72 12.86 -13.57
C ALA A 497 15.15 13.13 -14.96
N LEU A 498 14.01 13.83 -15.03
CA LEU A 498 13.40 14.28 -16.28
C LEU A 498 14.38 15.16 -17.06
N ARG A 499 14.98 16.17 -16.42
CA ARG A 499 16.01 17.04 -17.03
C ARG A 499 17.21 16.25 -17.54
N ALA A 500 17.70 15.28 -16.77
CA ALA A 500 18.83 14.41 -17.14
C ALA A 500 18.53 13.49 -18.34
N ARG A 501 17.26 13.10 -18.57
CA ARG A 501 16.81 12.33 -19.75
C ARG A 501 16.81 13.13 -21.06
N GLY A 502 17.30 14.38 -21.07
CA GLY A 502 17.31 15.23 -22.26
C GLY A 502 16.09 16.16 -22.37
N ALA A 503 15.24 16.21 -21.33
CA ALA A 503 14.17 17.20 -21.24
C ALA A 503 14.67 18.65 -21.03
N GLY A 504 15.97 18.88 -20.94
CA GLY A 504 16.51 20.25 -21.06
C GLY A 504 16.02 20.97 -22.32
N ASP A 505 15.71 20.22 -23.38
CA ASP A 505 15.11 20.73 -24.63
C ASP A 505 13.57 20.85 -24.58
N LEU A 506 12.89 20.25 -23.59
CA LEU A 506 11.44 20.46 -23.37
C LEU A 506 11.16 21.94 -23.05
N GLY A 507 12.09 22.66 -22.43
CA GLY A 507 11.88 24.05 -22.00
C GLY A 507 11.45 25.02 -23.11
N ALA A 508 11.88 24.82 -24.36
CA ALA A 508 11.56 25.74 -25.46
C ALA A 508 10.49 25.21 -26.44
N GLN A 509 10.19 23.91 -26.42
CA GLN A 509 9.29 23.25 -27.39
C GLN A 509 8.17 22.42 -26.76
N ALA A 510 8.14 22.26 -25.42
CA ALA A 510 7.07 21.54 -24.76
C ALA A 510 5.74 22.31 -24.83
N PRO A 511 4.60 21.59 -24.82
CA PRO A 511 3.30 22.21 -24.64
C PRO A 511 3.27 23.05 -23.37
N GLU A 512 2.56 24.18 -23.42
CA GLU A 512 2.40 25.12 -22.30
C GLU A 512 1.93 24.41 -21.01
N GLU A 513 1.03 23.45 -21.12
CA GLU A 513 0.52 22.65 -19.99
C GLU A 513 1.62 21.86 -19.26
N VAL A 514 2.62 21.38 -20.00
CA VAL A 514 3.77 20.65 -19.44
C VAL A 514 4.69 21.61 -18.70
N LEU A 515 4.96 22.78 -19.27
CA LEU A 515 5.77 23.82 -18.62
C LEU A 515 5.11 24.29 -17.31
N GLN A 516 3.79 24.53 -17.34
CA GLN A 516 3.02 24.90 -16.15
C GLN A 516 3.05 23.82 -15.06
N LEU A 517 2.98 22.54 -15.43
CA LEU A 517 3.11 21.44 -14.49
C LEU A 517 4.49 21.42 -13.83
N LEU A 518 5.56 21.55 -14.63
CA LEU A 518 6.94 21.54 -14.12
C LEU A 518 7.21 22.76 -13.21
N ASP A 519 6.79 23.96 -13.62
CA ASP A 519 6.95 25.18 -12.82
C ASP A 519 6.20 25.08 -11.49
N ARG A 520 4.96 24.55 -11.51
CA ARG A 520 4.19 24.29 -10.30
C ARG A 520 4.90 23.28 -9.40
N ALA A 521 5.35 22.16 -9.97
CA ALA A 521 6.01 21.09 -9.22
C ALA A 521 7.30 21.58 -8.56
N GLU A 522 8.12 22.31 -9.31
CA GLU A 522 9.37 22.90 -8.83
C GLU A 522 9.11 23.93 -7.74
N ALA A 523 8.17 24.86 -7.93
CA ALA A 523 7.83 25.85 -6.91
C ALA A 523 7.38 25.21 -5.59
N MET A 524 6.48 24.21 -5.67
CA MET A 524 5.97 23.50 -4.49
C MET A 524 7.06 22.71 -3.76
N ALA A 525 7.90 21.99 -4.50
CA ALA A 525 9.01 21.25 -3.90
C ALA A 525 10.06 22.20 -3.31
N CYS A 526 10.46 23.25 -4.01
CA CYS A 526 11.44 24.22 -3.53
C CYS A 526 10.99 24.95 -2.26
N GLU A 527 9.72 25.34 -2.16
CA GLU A 527 9.17 25.96 -0.95
C GLU A 527 9.31 25.03 0.26
N GLU A 528 8.88 23.77 0.13
CA GLU A 528 8.90 22.79 1.20
C GLU A 528 10.33 22.36 1.58
N LEU A 529 11.21 22.15 0.59
CA LEU A 529 12.62 21.81 0.82
C LEU A 529 13.37 22.95 1.50
N THR A 530 13.11 24.21 1.10
CA THR A 530 13.70 25.40 1.76
C THR A 530 13.22 25.50 3.20
N ARG A 531 11.92 25.28 3.44
CA ARG A 531 11.32 25.27 4.78
C ARG A 531 11.94 24.18 5.67
N ALA A 532 12.25 23.02 5.09
CA ALA A 532 12.84 21.87 5.79
C ALA A 532 14.38 21.94 5.92
N GLY A 533 15.05 22.83 5.18
CA GLY A 533 16.51 22.91 5.14
C GLY A 533 17.16 21.73 4.40
N VAL A 534 16.49 21.18 3.40
CA VAL A 534 16.91 19.97 2.67
C VAL A 534 17.34 20.33 1.27
N VAL A 535 18.48 19.79 0.83
CA VAL A 535 18.99 19.98 -0.53
C VAL A 535 18.91 18.66 -1.27
N VAL A 536 18.45 18.73 -2.53
CA VAL A 536 18.51 17.64 -3.50
C VAL A 536 19.48 18.06 -4.58
N ALA A 537 20.55 17.29 -4.78
CA ALA A 537 21.54 17.58 -5.80
C ALA A 537 21.00 17.27 -7.20
N SER A 538 21.41 18.06 -8.19
CA SER A 538 20.99 17.89 -9.59
C SER A 538 21.49 16.59 -10.23
N ASP A 539 22.56 16.00 -9.68
CA ASP A 539 23.09 14.69 -10.05
C ASP A 539 22.40 13.52 -9.31
N LEU A 540 21.30 13.82 -8.60
CA LEU A 540 20.51 12.86 -7.82
C LEU A 540 21.26 12.14 -6.71
N SER A 541 22.45 12.63 -6.32
CA SER A 541 23.16 12.13 -5.16
C SER A 541 22.34 12.31 -3.87
N PHE A 542 22.53 11.39 -2.95
CA PHE A 542 21.97 11.46 -1.60
C PHE A 542 22.96 12.20 -0.70
N ASN A 543 22.42 12.95 0.27
CA ASN A 543 23.20 13.67 1.25
C ASN A 543 23.93 12.68 2.17
N GLU A 544 25.20 12.94 2.44
CA GLU A 544 25.97 12.21 3.45
C GLU A 544 25.65 12.75 4.86
N GLU A 545 26.02 12.00 5.90
CA GLU A 545 26.01 12.57 7.25
C GLU A 545 27.06 13.69 7.32
N GLU A 546 26.68 14.87 7.83
CA GLU A 546 27.69 15.81 8.31
C GLU A 546 28.45 15.10 9.43
N ASP A 547 29.75 14.87 9.24
CA ASP A 547 30.61 14.39 10.30
C ASP A 547 30.46 15.36 11.50
N PRO A 548 29.94 14.91 12.65
CA PRO A 548 29.77 15.78 13.82
C PRO A 548 31.12 16.29 14.38
N SER A 549 32.25 15.91 13.77
CA SER A 549 33.59 16.41 14.07
C SER A 549 34.20 17.37 13.04
N ALA A 550 33.45 17.79 12.01
CA ALA A 550 33.90 18.75 10.99
C ALA A 550 33.77 20.23 11.39
#